data_AF-G2R772-F1
#
_entry.id   AF-G2R772-F1
#
_cell.length_a   1.000
_cell.length_b   1.000
_cell.length_c   1.000
_cell.angle_alpha   90.00
_cell.angle_beta   90.00
_cell.angle_gamma   90.00
#
_symmetry.space_group_name_H-M   'P 1'
#
loop_
_entity.id
_entity.type
_entity.pdbx_description
1 polymer ?
#
loop_
_entity_poly.entity_id
_entity_poly.type
_entity_poly.pdbx_seq_one_letter_code
_entity_poly.pdbx_strand_id
1 'polypeptide(L)'
;IFIDDIIIFSDTIDKYTKHLETIFSFFKKKNISITLAKSYIVYPSVELLNFYVNRFRLTNIEHYIAAFRNLAFPNNLKAVEQYISVLEFLCHLILYYT
;
A
#
# COMPACT_ATOMS: atom_id res chain seq x y z
N ILE A 1 7.73 -13.30 -15.91
CA ILE A 1 7.74 -12.32 -14.81
C ILE A 1 6.32 -11.81 -14.70
N PHE A 2 5.67 -12.01 -13.55
CA PHE A 2 4.34 -11.47 -13.28
C PHE A 2 4.51 -10.26 -12.37
N ILE A 3 3.78 -9.19 -12.67
CA ILE A 3 3.69 -8.01 -11.81
C ILE A 3 2.31 -8.09 -11.18
N ASP A 4 2.27 -8.24 -9.87
CA ASP A 4 1.01 -8.47 -9.15
C ASP A 4 0.21 -7.17 -8.99
N ASP A 5 0.87 -6.08 -8.59
CA ASP A 5 0.23 -4.80 -8.33
C ASP A 5 1.00 -3.63 -8.96
N ILE A 6 0.26 -2.64 -9.49
CA ILE A 6 0.80 -1.41 -10.04
C ILE A 6 0.05 -0.22 -9.43
N ILE A 7 0.79 0.70 -8.84
CA ILE A 7 0.24 1.87 -8.15
C ILE A 7 0.63 3.11 -8.94
N ILE A 8 -0.36 3.92 -9.31
CA ILE A 8 -0.16 5.17 -10.02
C ILE A 8 -0.82 6.27 -9.20
N PHE A 9 -0.07 7.28 -8.82
CA PHE A 9 -0.58 8.45 -8.08
C PHE A 9 -0.04 9.74 -8.70
N SER A 10 -0.79 10.83 -8.55
CA SER A 10 -0.40 12.16 -9.03
C SER A 10 -1.17 13.23 -8.29
N ASP A 11 -0.56 14.41 -8.16
CA ASP A 11 -1.18 15.53 -7.44
C ASP A 11 -2.32 16.21 -8.22
N THR A 12 -2.28 16.11 -9.56
CA THR A 12 -3.26 16.71 -10.46
C THR A 12 -3.79 15.70 -11.48
N ILE A 13 -5.03 15.90 -11.91
CA ILE A 13 -5.70 15.07 -12.92
C ILE A 13 -4.94 15.09 -14.24
N ASP A 14 -4.44 16.24 -14.68
CA ASP A 14 -3.68 16.35 -15.93
C ASP A 14 -2.39 15.50 -15.93
N LYS A 15 -1.67 15.47 -14.80
CA LYS A 15 -0.50 14.61 -14.65
C LYS A 15 -0.92 13.14 -14.63
N TYR A 16 -1.98 12.81 -13.89
CA TYR A 16 -2.50 11.46 -13.80
C TYR A 16 -2.88 10.88 -15.16
N THR A 17 -3.60 11.64 -15.99
CA THR A 17 -3.97 11.25 -17.35
C THR A 17 -2.74 10.97 -18.22
N LYS A 18 -1.72 11.84 -18.17
CA LYS A 18 -0.46 11.62 -18.90
C LYS A 18 0.28 10.35 -18.44
N HIS A 19 0.26 10.06 -17.14
CA HIS A 19 0.83 8.82 -16.61
C HIS A 19 0.07 7.60 -17.08
N LEU A 20 -1.27 7.63 -17.05
CA LEU A 20 -2.10 6.53 -17.57
C LEU A 20 -1.86 6.27 -19.05
N GLU A 21 -1.81 7.32 -19.89
CA GLU A 21 -1.52 7.19 -21.31
C GLU A 21 -0.15 6.54 -21.55
N THR A 22 0.87 6.99 -20.82
CA THR A 22 2.23 6.45 -20.94
C THR A 22 2.27 4.97 -20.54
N ILE A 23 1.64 4.61 -19.42
CA ILE A 23 1.65 3.25 -18.88
C ILE A 23 0.83 2.30 -19.76
N PHE A 24 -0.36 2.70 -20.21
CA PHE A 24 -1.17 1.88 -21.10
C PHE A 24 -0.51 1.70 -22.47
N SER A 25 0.18 2.72 -22.99
CA SER A 25 1.00 2.60 -24.20
C SER A 25 2.14 1.59 -24.00
N PHE A 26 2.79 1.61 -22.84
CA PHE A 26 3.83 0.63 -22.48
C PHE A 26 3.26 -0.79 -22.39
N PHE A 27 2.12 -0.99 -21.71
CA PHE A 27 1.49 -2.31 -21.62
C PHE A 27 1.10 -2.85 -22.98
N LYS A 28 0.55 -2.02 -23.86
CA LYS A 28 0.24 -2.40 -25.24
C LYS A 28 1.48 -2.85 -26.00
N LYS A 29 2.60 -2.13 -25.86
CA LYS A 29 3.88 -2.50 -26.50
C LYS A 29 4.48 -3.80 -25.94
N LYS A 30 4.26 -4.09 -24.66
CA LYS A 30 4.78 -5.28 -23.97
C LYS A 30 3.80 -6.45 -23.91
N ASN A 31 2.63 -6.31 -24.53
CA ASN A 31 1.54 -7.28 -24.49
C ASN A 31 1.14 -7.68 -23.06
N ILE A 32 1.13 -6.71 -22.14
CA ILE A 32 0.70 -6.88 -20.75
C ILE A 32 -0.80 -6.63 -20.68
N SER A 33 -1.53 -7.57 -20.09
CA SER A 33 -2.97 -7.46 -19.86
C SER A 33 -3.26 -7.14 -18.39
N ILE A 34 -4.27 -6.30 -18.15
CA ILE A 34 -4.74 -5.94 -16.80
C ILE A 34 -6.13 -6.53 -16.60
N THR A 35 -6.41 -7.05 -15.40
CA THR A 35 -7.75 -7.49 -15.03
C THR A 35 -8.59 -6.31 -14.56
N LEU A 36 -9.58 -5.89 -15.36
CA LEU A 36 -10.43 -4.74 -15.04
C LEU A 36 -11.19 -4.92 -13.71
N ALA A 37 -11.63 -6.14 -13.41
CA ALA A 37 -12.36 -6.46 -12.18
C ALA A 37 -11.55 -6.22 -10.89
N LYS A 38 -10.22 -6.13 -10.98
CA LYS A 38 -9.31 -5.86 -9.86
C LYS A 38 -8.67 -4.46 -9.94
N SER A 39 -9.06 -3.65 -10.94
CA SER A 39 -8.43 -2.36 -11.21
C SER A 39 -9.24 -1.22 -10.60
N TYR A 40 -8.59 -0.34 -9.83
CA TYR A 40 -9.16 0.89 -9.31
C TYR A 40 -8.56 2.09 -10.06
N ILE A 41 -9.38 2.79 -10.85
CA ILE A 41 -8.95 3.91 -11.72
C ILE A 41 -9.64 5.19 -11.26
N VAL A 42 -8.88 6.28 -11.06
CA VAL A 42 -9.39 7.60 -10.63
C VAL A 42 -10.17 7.53 -9.31
N TYR A 43 -9.60 6.87 -8.30
CA TYR A 43 -10.16 6.87 -6.95
C TYR A 43 -9.42 7.88 -6.05
N PRO A 44 -10.13 8.68 -5.23
CA PRO A 44 -9.49 9.58 -4.27
C PRO A 44 -8.81 8.83 -3.12
N SER A 45 -9.21 7.57 -2.91
CA SER A 45 -8.65 6.68 -1.90
C SER A 45 -8.75 5.23 -2.33
N VAL A 46 -7.73 4.42 -2.00
CA VAL A 46 -7.65 3.01 -2.34
C VAL A 46 -7.10 2.20 -1.16
N GLU A 47 -7.58 0.96 -1.00
CA GLU A 47 -7.03 0.03 -0.01
C GLU A 47 -5.76 -0.64 -0.55
N LEU A 48 -4.64 -0.06 -0.14
CA LEU A 48 -3.23 -0.40 -0.33
C LEU A 48 -2.66 -1.48 0.61
N LEU A 49 -2.54 -2.77 0.29
CA LEU A 49 -1.88 -3.75 1.20
C LEU A 49 -2.49 -3.74 2.64
N ASN A 50 -3.82 -3.69 2.75
CA ASN A 50 -4.60 -3.48 4.00
C ASN A 50 -4.49 -2.08 4.63
N PHE A 51 -3.85 -1.12 3.94
CA PHE A 51 -3.83 0.28 4.33
C PHE A 51 -4.79 1.09 3.48
N TYR A 52 -5.67 1.87 4.10
CA TYR A 52 -6.50 2.80 3.37
C TYR A 52 -5.69 4.06 3.02
N VAL A 53 -5.26 4.20 1.78
CA VAL A 53 -4.51 5.37 1.29
C VAL A 53 -5.49 6.41 0.79
N ASN A 54 -5.48 7.62 1.37
CA ASN A 54 -6.24 8.78 0.89
C ASN A 54 -5.29 9.97 0.68
N ARG A 55 -5.75 10.99 -0.07
CA ARG A 55 -5.04 12.26 -0.31
C ARG A 55 -4.43 12.89 0.94
N PHE A 56 -5.09 12.71 2.08
CA PHE A 56 -4.68 13.34 3.33
C PHE A 56 -3.82 12.41 4.21
N ARG A 57 -4.12 11.11 4.30
CA ARG A 57 -3.47 10.16 5.25
C ARG A 57 -3.70 8.68 4.90
N LEU A 58 -2.84 7.81 5.44
CA LEU A 58 -3.12 6.38 5.66
C LEU A 58 -4.13 6.26 6.81
N THR A 59 -5.34 5.75 6.54
CA THR A 59 -6.49 5.86 7.46
C THR A 59 -6.64 4.65 8.41
N ASN A 60 -5.71 3.69 8.39
CA ASN A 60 -5.75 2.49 9.25
C ASN A 60 -4.79 2.49 10.45
N ILE A 61 -4.12 3.61 10.74
CA ILE A 61 -3.17 3.70 11.87
C ILE A 61 -3.83 3.28 13.20
N GLU A 62 -5.07 3.70 13.46
CA GLU A 62 -5.81 3.36 14.69
C GLU A 62 -6.03 1.85 14.86
N HIS A 63 -6.34 1.13 13.78
CA HIS A 63 -6.49 -0.33 13.81
C HIS A 63 -5.17 -1.02 14.18
N TYR A 64 -4.05 -0.57 13.59
CA TYR A 64 -2.72 -1.10 13.92
C TYR A 64 -2.30 -0.74 15.35
N ILE A 65 -2.60 0.47 15.83
CA ILE A 65 -2.37 0.87 17.22
C ILE A 65 -3.19 0.00 18.18
N ALA A 66 -4.46 -0.26 17.87
CA ALA A 66 -5.31 -1.12 18.69
C ALA A 66 -4.82 -2.57 18.72
N ALA A 67 -4.45 -3.12 17.55
CA ALA A 67 -3.87 -4.46 17.46
C ALA A 67 -2.56 -4.58 18.25
N PHE A 68 -1.70 -3.57 18.18
CA PHE A 68 -0.45 -3.52 18.95
C PHE A 68 -0.70 -3.43 20.45
N ARG A 69 -1.65 -2.59 20.91
CA ARG A 69 -2.03 -2.49 22.33
C ARG A 69 -2.56 -3.81 22.90
N ASN A 70 -3.22 -4.61 22.08
CA ASN A 70 -3.79 -5.90 22.46
C ASN A 70 -2.82 -7.08 22.29
N LEU A 71 -1.60 -6.83 21.83
CA LEU A 71 -0.63 -7.89 21.56
C LEU A 71 -0.08 -8.43 22.88
N ALA A 72 -0.31 -9.72 23.13
CA ALA A 72 0.17 -10.37 24.36
C ALA A 72 1.71 -10.39 24.38
N PHE A 73 2.28 -10.17 25.57
CA PHE A 73 3.74 -10.21 25.70
C PHE A 73 4.25 -11.62 25.36
N PRO A 74 5.24 -11.74 24.47
CA PRO A 74 5.76 -13.03 24.05
C PRO A 74 6.38 -13.79 25.23
N ASN A 75 6.08 -15.08 25.33
CA ASN A 75 6.53 -15.95 26.43
C ASN A 75 7.68 -16.89 26.04
N ASN A 76 8.19 -16.77 24.81
CA ASN A 76 9.29 -17.59 24.30
C ASN A 76 10.14 -16.80 23.29
N LEU A 77 11.37 -17.25 23.07
CA LEU A 77 12.35 -16.59 22.21
C LEU A 77 11.82 -16.31 20.80
N LYS A 78 11.18 -17.30 20.17
CA LYS A 78 10.65 -17.18 18.80
C LYS A 78 9.54 -16.14 18.70
N ALA A 79 8.69 -16.05 19.71
CA ALA A 79 7.64 -15.04 19.80
C ALA A 79 8.23 -13.63 20.01
N VAL A 80 9.36 -13.50 20.73
CA VAL A 80 10.09 -12.23 20.89
C VAL A 80 10.68 -11.77 19.55
N GLU A 81 11.32 -12.67 18.80
CA GLU A 81 11.88 -12.36 17.48
C GLU A 81 10.79 -11.87 16.51
N GLN A 82 9.67 -12.58 16.45
CA GLN A 82 8.51 -12.19 15.65
C GLN A 82 7.95 -10.84 16.09
N TYR A 83 7.86 -10.59 17.39
CA TYR A 83 7.41 -9.33 17.96
C TYR A 83 8.30 -8.16 17.50
N ILE A 84 9.62 -8.33 17.55
CA ILE A 84 10.59 -7.32 17.11
C ILE A 84 10.44 -7.03 15.61
N SER A 85 10.34 -8.07 14.77
CA SER A 85 10.17 -7.88 13.32
C SER A 85 8.89 -7.10 12.97
N VAL A 86 7.78 -7.35 13.67
CA VAL A 86 6.53 -6.61 13.49
C VAL A 86 6.69 -5.15 13.95
N LEU A 87 7.37 -4.92 15.07
CA LEU A 87 7.63 -3.58 15.59
C LEU A 87 8.48 -2.76 14.63
N GLU A 88 9.55 -3.34 14.07
CA GLU A 88 10.42 -2.68 13.08
C GLU A 88 9.65 -2.27 11.83
N PHE A 89 8.80 -3.16 11.31
CA PHE A 89 7.92 -2.86 10.17
C PHE A 89 6.96 -1.70 10.47
N LEU A 90 6.30 -1.72 11.64
CA LEU A 90 5.38 -0.66 12.05
C LEU A 90 6.09 0.69 12.28
N CYS A 91 7.27 0.68 12.91
CA CYS A 91 8.08 1.87 13.10
C CYS A 91 8.49 2.50 11.76
N HIS A 92 8.91 1.67 10.79
CA HIS A 92 9.24 2.14 9.45
C HIS A 92 8.03 2.80 8.76
N LEU A 93 6.85 2.22 8.92
CA LEU A 93 5.60 2.78 8.40
C LEU A 93 5.23 4.12 9.05
N ILE A 94 5.54 4.34 10.32
CA ILE A 94 5.25 5.59 11.03
C ILE A 94 6.28 6.68 10.68
N LEU A 95 7.58 6.33 10.61
CA LEU A 95 8.67 7.28 10.44
C LEU A 95 8.75 7.89 9.03
N TYR A 96 8.33 7.16 7.99
CA TYR A 96 8.32 7.65 6.61
C TYR A 96 7.30 8.77 6.34
N TYR A 97 6.43 9.07 7.31
CA TYR A 97 5.28 9.97 7.14
C TYR A 97 5.15 11.03 8.26
N THR A 98 6.19 11.23 9.07
CA THR A 98 6.33 12.39 9.98
C THR A 98 7.23 13.44 9.34
#